data_AF-A0A927VA54-F1
#
_entry.id   AF-A0A927VA54-F1
#
_cell.length_a   1.000
_cell.length_b   1.000
_cell.length_c   1.000
_cell.angle_alpha   90.00
_cell.angle_beta   90.00
_cell.angle_gamma   90.00
#
_symmetry.space_group_name_H-M   'P 1'
#
loop_
_entity.id
_entity.type
_entity.pdbx_description
1 polymer ?
#
loop_
_entity_poly.entity_id
_entity_poly.type
_entity_poly.pdbx_seq_one_letter_code
_entity_poly.pdbx_strand_id
1 'polypeptide(L)'
;MKKILLLVILLNICFLTGCSDKAEKTEYTEFTMRDAGEPYSDWKQSTTGSAKYLDGDSVLVSIFVDTEESNWSVHDENLVRANTQIACDYLKEQGRLYGKDVNLIYDTLSNSDLEYRMSFNITRNTAGKDSYSDELSDEIYEFIDKNIDTKAIMEKYQVNSIGYMVFVDDSTDKCVAYPFYETSWKDKYTEFCIIYLRWSKGDTVEASTYAHEILHLFGARDLYHTSDYTGIYKDFVLYAEKEYGNDIMLGSFADKALSRNINVDITKLTAYFIGWRDYITELDKYPSIKSRYPATFSLTEHSKDDYEEFSLVDRSEKHSVFLKILYGVIAIFGIYRIIVIIKQDVAYRKYQAKQVNAINNYNNGISLNDMNRFYMQDISFDASNEIKDKDN
;
A
#
# COMPACT_ATOMS: atom_id res chain seq x y z
N MET A 1 -23.35 -47.46 32.24
CA MET A 1 -22.80 -48.34 31.18
C MET A 1 -23.58 -48.31 29.86
N LYS A 2 -24.93 -48.25 29.84
CA LYS A 2 -25.71 -48.21 28.57
C LYS A 2 -25.63 -46.91 27.74
N LYS A 3 -25.19 -45.78 28.32
CA LYS A 3 -25.04 -44.50 27.57
C LYS A 3 -23.69 -44.35 26.84
N ILE A 4 -22.65 -45.08 27.26
CA ILE A 4 -21.32 -45.04 26.62
C ILE A 4 -21.28 -45.96 25.39
N LEU A 5 -22.02 -47.08 25.43
CA LEU A 5 -22.11 -48.01 24.30
C LEU A 5 -22.89 -47.41 23.10
N LEU A 6 -23.84 -46.49 23.35
CA LEU A 6 -24.59 -45.81 22.29
C LEU A 6 -23.72 -44.78 21.54
N LEU A 7 -22.76 -44.13 22.23
CA LEU A 7 -21.86 -43.15 21.63
C LEU A 7 -20.81 -43.81 20.72
N VAL A 8 -20.35 -45.01 21.08
CA VAL A 8 -19.37 -45.79 20.29
C VAL A 8 -20.02 -46.41 19.04
N ILE A 9 -21.31 -46.75 19.10
CA ILE A 9 -22.06 -47.26 17.94
C ILE A 9 -22.42 -46.13 16.96
N LEU A 10 -22.74 -44.93 17.45
CA LEU A 10 -22.98 -43.76 16.59
C LEU A 10 -21.70 -43.26 15.91
N LEU A 11 -20.53 -43.33 16.56
CA LEU A 11 -19.25 -42.97 15.93
C LEU A 11 -18.81 -43.95 14.83
N ASN A 12 -19.22 -45.22 14.88
CA ASN A 12 -18.87 -46.22 13.86
C ASN A 12 -19.84 -46.23 12.67
N ILE A 13 -21.06 -45.73 12.81
CA ILE A 13 -22.02 -45.63 11.69
C ILE A 13 -21.68 -44.43 10.77
N CYS A 14 -21.06 -43.37 11.30
CA CYS A 14 -20.58 -42.25 10.48
C CYS A 14 -19.37 -42.60 9.57
N PHE A 15 -18.70 -43.74 9.79
CA PHE A 15 -17.59 -44.19 8.93
C PHE A 15 -17.99 -45.20 7.83
N LEU A 16 -19.26 -45.64 7.77
CA LEU A 16 -19.68 -46.72 6.87
C LEU A 16 -20.86 -46.42 5.94
N THR A 17 -21.45 -45.23 5.98
CA THR A 17 -22.40 -44.80 4.95
C THR A 17 -21.77 -43.75 4.06
N GLY A 18 -21.11 -44.24 3.01
CA GLY A 18 -20.80 -43.43 1.85
C GLY A 18 -22.08 -42.79 1.32
N CYS A 19 -22.13 -41.46 1.34
CA CYS A 19 -22.93 -40.72 0.40
C CYS A 19 -22.00 -40.29 -0.73
N SER A 20 -22.37 -40.76 -1.91
CA SER A 20 -21.78 -40.48 -3.20
C SER A 20 -21.92 -39.00 -3.53
N ASP A 21 -20.86 -38.22 -3.38
CA ASP A 21 -20.61 -37.09 -4.26
C ASP A 21 -19.75 -37.61 -5.41
N LYS A 22 -20.41 -38.01 -6.50
CA LYS A 22 -19.75 -37.96 -7.81
C LYS A 22 -19.58 -36.48 -8.14
N ALA A 23 -18.56 -35.89 -7.53
CA ALA A 23 -17.94 -34.69 -8.02
C ALA A 23 -17.64 -34.92 -9.50
N GLU A 24 -18.26 -34.11 -10.33
CA GLU A 24 -17.89 -33.96 -11.72
C GLU A 24 -16.38 -33.71 -11.74
N LYS A 25 -15.62 -34.66 -12.27
CA LYS A 25 -14.19 -34.51 -12.51
C LYS A 25 -14.03 -33.38 -13.52
N THR A 26 -13.95 -32.16 -13.03
CA THR A 26 -13.17 -31.13 -13.71
C THR A 26 -11.73 -31.59 -13.58
N GLU A 27 -11.18 -32.10 -14.68
CA GLU A 27 -9.73 -32.22 -14.85
C GLU A 27 -9.14 -30.82 -14.68
N TYR A 28 -8.82 -30.45 -13.44
CA TYR A 28 -7.77 -29.48 -13.20
C TYR A 28 -6.48 -30.19 -13.56
N THR A 29 -6.04 -29.97 -14.79
CA THR A 29 -4.67 -30.22 -15.23
C THR A 29 -3.73 -29.71 -14.14
N GLU A 30 -3.02 -30.63 -13.48
CA GLU A 30 -1.81 -30.31 -12.73
C GLU A 30 -0.93 -29.44 -13.63
N PHE A 31 -0.78 -28.15 -13.30
CA PHE A 31 0.19 -27.29 -13.95
C PHE A 31 1.58 -27.63 -13.39
N THR A 32 2.12 -28.76 -13.86
CA THR A 32 3.53 -29.10 -13.69
C THR A 32 4.29 -28.65 -14.91
N MET A 33 4.89 -27.45 -14.87
CA MET A 33 6.16 -27.16 -15.52
C MET A 33 6.86 -26.06 -14.70
N ARG A 34 7.83 -26.48 -13.87
CA ARG A 34 8.89 -25.60 -13.42
C ARG A 34 9.88 -25.52 -14.58
N ASP A 35 9.89 -24.41 -15.31
CA ASP A 35 10.85 -24.14 -16.38
C ASP A 35 12.23 -23.82 -15.79
N ALA A 36 12.86 -24.87 -15.28
CA ALA A 36 14.28 -24.91 -15.01
C ALA A 36 15.02 -25.16 -16.33
N GLY A 37 15.57 -24.09 -16.92
CA GLY A 37 16.66 -24.21 -17.90
C GLY A 37 16.33 -23.98 -19.38
N GLU A 38 15.37 -23.12 -19.73
CA GLU A 38 15.14 -22.81 -21.14
C GLU A 38 16.15 -21.77 -21.70
N PRO A 39 16.79 -22.05 -22.85
CA PRO A 39 17.71 -21.13 -23.51
C PRO A 39 16.98 -19.90 -24.09
N TYR A 40 17.71 -18.79 -24.23
CA TYR A 40 17.29 -17.47 -24.76
C TYR A 40 16.39 -17.50 -26.03
N SER A 41 16.41 -18.59 -26.82
CA SER A 41 15.59 -18.76 -28.01
C SER A 41 14.09 -19.01 -27.75
N ASP A 42 13.68 -19.35 -26.53
CA ASP A 42 12.29 -19.75 -26.20
C ASP A 42 11.47 -18.68 -25.46
N TRP A 43 12.00 -17.49 -25.22
CA TRP A 43 11.28 -16.42 -24.50
C TRP A 43 9.98 -15.97 -25.19
N LYS A 44 9.83 -16.22 -26.50
CA LYS A 44 8.57 -16.00 -27.25
C LYS A 44 7.44 -16.98 -26.88
N GLN A 45 7.74 -18.02 -26.10
CA GLN A 45 6.80 -19.01 -25.58
C GLN A 45 6.57 -18.87 -24.07
N SER A 46 7.38 -18.06 -23.39
CA SER A 46 7.28 -17.84 -21.95
C SER A 46 5.95 -17.17 -21.60
N THR A 47 5.26 -17.72 -20.61
CA THR A 47 4.01 -17.15 -20.08
C THR A 47 4.26 -16.08 -19.02
N THR A 48 5.51 -15.86 -18.65
CA THR A 48 6.00 -14.83 -17.71
C THR A 48 7.08 -13.99 -18.37
N GLY A 49 7.39 -12.79 -17.88
CA GLY A 49 8.50 -11.98 -18.39
C GLY A 49 9.87 -12.41 -17.90
N SER A 50 10.87 -11.54 -18.07
CA SER A 50 12.25 -11.78 -17.66
C SER A 50 12.41 -12.03 -16.16
N ALA A 51 11.57 -11.42 -15.32
CA ALA A 51 11.63 -11.57 -13.87
C ALA A 51 10.97 -12.86 -13.39
N LYS A 52 10.04 -13.46 -14.15
CA LYS A 52 9.38 -14.73 -13.80
C LYS A 52 8.74 -14.70 -12.40
N TYR A 53 9.05 -15.68 -11.54
CA TYR A 53 8.50 -15.82 -10.20
C TYR A 53 9.46 -15.31 -9.13
N LEU A 54 8.92 -14.64 -8.12
CA LEU A 54 9.66 -14.23 -6.93
C LEU A 54 9.74 -15.38 -5.92
N ASP A 55 10.28 -16.55 -6.27
CA ASP A 55 10.37 -17.70 -5.36
C ASP A 55 11.62 -18.58 -5.53
N GLY A 56 12.71 -17.93 -5.93
CA GLY A 56 14.05 -18.49 -5.94
C GLY A 56 15.09 -17.38 -6.05
N ASP A 57 16.16 -17.69 -6.77
CA ASP A 57 17.22 -16.73 -7.10
C ASP A 57 16.81 -15.86 -8.31
N SER A 58 16.83 -14.55 -8.12
CA SER A 58 16.57 -13.54 -9.16
C SER A 58 17.66 -12.49 -9.14
N VAL A 59 18.09 -12.02 -10.31
CA VAL A 59 19.02 -10.89 -10.40
C VAL A 59 18.26 -9.58 -10.58
N LEU A 60 18.66 -8.53 -9.87
CA LEU A 60 18.25 -7.15 -10.11
C LEU A 60 19.46 -6.35 -10.59
N VAL A 61 19.40 -5.84 -11.83
CA VAL A 61 20.45 -5.01 -12.42
C VAL A 61 20.13 -3.54 -12.18
N SER A 62 21.09 -2.80 -11.64
CA SER A 62 20.94 -1.38 -11.31
C SER A 62 21.45 -0.51 -12.46
N ILE A 63 20.62 0.42 -12.93
CA ILE A 63 20.96 1.36 -14.03
C ILE A 63 20.79 2.78 -13.51
N PHE A 64 21.89 3.52 -13.35
CA PHE A 64 21.84 4.94 -13.01
C PHE A 64 21.69 5.79 -14.28
N VAL A 65 20.69 6.67 -14.29
CA VAL A 65 20.41 7.55 -15.44
C VAL A 65 21.02 8.93 -15.19
N ASP A 66 21.78 9.40 -16.17
CA ASP A 66 22.29 10.76 -16.25
C ASP A 66 21.47 11.59 -17.20
N THR A 67 20.75 12.54 -16.65
CA THR A 67 20.12 13.61 -17.41
C THR A 67 21.01 14.85 -17.42
N GLU A 68 20.70 15.83 -18.28
CA GLU A 68 21.41 17.12 -18.27
C GLU A 68 21.34 17.83 -16.91
N GLU A 69 20.31 17.57 -16.12
CA GLU A 69 20.08 18.15 -14.79
C GLU A 69 20.56 17.24 -13.63
N SER A 70 20.99 16.00 -13.93
CA SER A 70 21.41 15.04 -12.92
C SER A 70 22.73 15.43 -12.27
N ASN A 71 22.77 15.33 -10.95
CA ASN A 71 23.91 15.67 -10.10
C ASN A 71 24.10 14.60 -9.02
N TRP A 72 24.18 13.33 -9.44
CA TRP A 72 24.44 12.18 -8.57
C TRP A 72 25.62 12.46 -7.62
N SER A 73 25.33 12.53 -6.33
CA SER A 73 26.37 12.54 -5.31
C SER A 73 26.64 11.12 -4.81
N VAL A 74 27.84 10.91 -4.25
CA VAL A 74 28.16 9.66 -3.54
C VAL A 74 27.15 9.38 -2.42
N HIS A 75 26.56 10.42 -1.82
CA HIS A 75 25.51 10.23 -0.82
C HIS A 75 24.22 9.66 -1.43
N ASP A 76 23.81 10.18 -2.60
CA ASP A 76 22.60 9.74 -3.29
C ASP A 76 22.72 8.30 -3.77
N GLU A 77 23.87 7.93 -4.36
CA GLU A 77 24.13 6.55 -4.79
C GLU A 77 24.13 5.58 -3.59
N ASN A 78 24.75 5.97 -2.47
CA ASN A 78 24.72 5.16 -1.25
C ASN A 78 23.30 5.02 -0.68
N LEU A 79 22.47 6.07 -0.79
CA LEU A 79 21.08 6.02 -0.36
C LEU A 79 20.26 5.04 -1.22
N VAL A 80 20.44 5.09 -2.55
CA VAL A 80 19.81 4.15 -3.50
C VAL A 80 20.17 2.70 -3.15
N ARG A 81 21.45 2.42 -2.91
CA ARG A 81 21.92 1.07 -2.54
C ARG A 81 21.36 0.61 -1.20
N ALA A 82 21.35 1.50 -0.21
CA ALA A 82 20.79 1.19 1.11
C ALA A 82 19.29 0.88 1.02
N ASN A 83 18.52 1.67 0.25
CA ASN A 83 17.09 1.42 0.05
C ASN A 83 16.83 0.12 -0.71
N THR A 84 17.63 -0.18 -1.74
CA THR A 84 17.56 -1.44 -2.49
C THR A 84 17.82 -2.64 -1.59
N GLN A 85 18.84 -2.56 -0.73
CA GLN A 85 19.12 -3.60 0.26
C GLN A 85 17.94 -3.81 1.22
N ILE A 86 17.40 -2.73 1.82
CA ILE A 86 16.27 -2.82 2.76
C ILE A 86 15.05 -3.43 2.07
N ALA A 87 14.76 -3.04 0.82
CA ALA A 87 13.67 -3.60 0.04
C ALA A 87 13.85 -5.11 -0.22
N CYS A 88 15.04 -5.53 -0.66
CA CYS A 88 15.33 -6.93 -0.93
C CYS A 88 15.27 -7.79 0.34
N ASP A 89 15.81 -7.30 1.45
CA ASP A 89 15.77 -7.99 2.75
C ASP A 89 14.33 -8.14 3.25
N TYR A 90 13.49 -7.12 3.07
CA TYR A 90 12.07 -7.20 3.38
C TYR A 90 11.35 -8.24 2.52
N LEU A 91 11.54 -8.23 1.20
CA LEU A 91 10.90 -9.20 0.30
C LEU A 91 11.30 -10.64 0.63
N LYS A 92 12.57 -10.84 1.00
CA LYS A 92 13.08 -12.12 1.49
C LYS A 92 12.36 -12.61 2.73
N GLU A 93 12.21 -11.74 3.73
CA GLU A 93 11.51 -12.11 4.96
C GLU A 93 10.02 -12.37 4.72
N GLN A 94 9.36 -11.57 3.86
CA GLN A 94 7.96 -11.81 3.49
C GLN A 94 7.78 -13.14 2.76
N GLY A 95 8.68 -13.48 1.82
CA GLY A 95 8.66 -14.78 1.14
C GLY A 95 8.73 -15.95 2.11
N ARG A 96 9.58 -15.84 3.14
CA ARG A 96 9.71 -16.84 4.21
C ARG A 96 8.40 -17.08 4.96
N LEU A 97 7.59 -16.04 5.18
CA LEU A 97 6.27 -16.17 5.83
C LEU A 97 5.28 -16.98 4.99
N TYR A 98 5.45 -17.00 3.66
CA TYR A 98 4.67 -17.82 2.73
C TYR A 98 5.35 -19.16 2.36
N GLY A 99 6.46 -19.51 3.02
CA GLY A 99 7.21 -20.72 2.73
C GLY A 99 7.92 -20.71 1.37
N LYS A 100 8.22 -19.51 0.84
CA LYS A 100 9.01 -19.29 -0.37
C LYS A 100 10.44 -18.94 -0.02
N ASP A 101 11.36 -19.37 -0.88
CA ASP A 101 12.77 -19.01 -0.79
C ASP A 101 13.03 -17.87 -1.76
N VAL A 102 13.12 -16.65 -1.24
CA VAL A 102 13.31 -15.44 -2.05
C VAL A 102 14.73 -14.96 -1.88
N ASN A 103 15.47 -14.90 -2.98
CA ASN A 103 16.84 -14.44 -2.98
C ASN A 103 17.10 -13.49 -4.16
N LEU A 104 17.12 -12.19 -3.86
CA LEU A 104 17.40 -11.15 -4.85
C LEU A 104 18.89 -10.83 -4.82
N ILE A 105 19.57 -11.05 -5.94
CA ILE A 105 20.97 -10.75 -6.17
C ILE A 105 21.04 -9.40 -6.87
N TYR A 106 21.57 -8.38 -6.20
CA TYR A 106 21.65 -7.02 -6.72
C TYR A 106 23.07 -6.45 -6.62
N ASP A 107 23.24 -5.25 -7.17
CA ASP A 107 24.50 -4.53 -7.14
C ASP A 107 24.99 -4.27 -5.71
N THR A 108 26.16 -4.82 -5.43
CA THR A 108 26.88 -4.66 -4.17
C THR A 108 28.36 -4.55 -4.50
N LEU A 109 29.21 -4.24 -3.51
CA LEU A 109 30.67 -4.31 -3.73
C LEU A 109 31.14 -5.68 -4.22
N SER A 110 30.41 -6.77 -3.88
CA SER A 110 30.67 -8.13 -4.36
C SER A 110 30.14 -8.42 -5.76
N ASN A 111 29.14 -7.67 -6.23
CA ASN A 111 28.44 -7.88 -7.50
C ASN A 111 28.46 -6.58 -8.32
N SER A 112 29.62 -5.93 -8.42
CA SER A 112 29.74 -4.61 -9.07
C SER A 112 29.49 -4.64 -10.58
N ASP A 113 29.45 -5.83 -11.19
CA ASP A 113 29.06 -6.03 -12.60
C ASP A 113 27.56 -5.93 -12.87
N LEU A 114 26.74 -5.81 -11.81
CA LEU A 114 25.29 -5.58 -11.93
C LEU A 114 24.92 -4.09 -11.96
N GLU A 115 25.91 -3.20 -12.02
CA GLU A 115 25.70 -1.76 -12.10
C GLU A 115 26.09 -1.21 -13.48
N TYR A 116 25.16 -0.46 -14.05
CA TYR A 116 25.32 0.22 -15.32
C TYR A 116 24.93 1.68 -15.19
N ARG A 117 25.37 2.48 -16.17
CA ARG A 117 25.04 3.89 -16.25
C ARG A 117 24.66 4.24 -17.69
N MET A 118 23.56 4.96 -17.85
CA MET A 118 23.09 5.43 -19.16
C MET A 118 22.92 6.94 -19.14
N SER A 119 23.08 7.58 -20.29
CA SER A 119 22.78 9.01 -20.45
C SER A 119 21.47 9.18 -21.22
N PHE A 120 20.62 10.09 -20.76
CA PHE A 120 19.31 10.36 -21.35
C PHE A 120 19.05 11.87 -21.40
N ASN A 121 18.91 12.40 -22.63
CA ASN A 121 18.82 13.83 -22.86
C ASN A 121 17.46 14.20 -23.45
N ILE A 122 16.43 14.24 -22.60
CA ILE A 122 15.12 14.82 -22.95
C ILE A 122 14.77 15.91 -21.95
N THR A 123 14.43 17.09 -22.46
CA THR A 123 14.00 18.22 -21.63
C THR A 123 12.56 18.01 -21.18
N ARG A 124 12.34 17.91 -19.86
CA ARG A 124 11.03 17.69 -19.22
C ARG A 124 9.91 18.67 -19.66
N ASN A 125 10.24 19.85 -20.18
CA ASN A 125 9.28 20.88 -20.56
C ASN A 125 8.49 20.61 -21.85
N THR A 126 8.91 19.67 -22.70
CA THR A 126 8.23 19.35 -23.97
C THR A 126 7.27 18.17 -23.88
N ALA A 127 7.44 17.32 -22.89
CA ALA A 127 6.64 16.13 -22.62
C ALA A 127 5.83 16.36 -21.33
N GLY A 128 4.54 16.00 -21.30
CA GLY A 128 3.84 15.87 -20.00
C GLY A 128 4.57 14.86 -19.10
N LYS A 129 4.38 14.90 -17.78
CA LYS A 129 5.11 14.01 -16.84
C LYS A 129 4.99 12.51 -17.19
N ASP A 130 3.83 12.07 -17.65
CA ASP A 130 3.61 10.67 -18.09
C ASP A 130 4.37 10.36 -19.38
N SER A 131 4.41 11.31 -20.33
CA SER A 131 5.16 11.22 -21.59
C SER A 131 6.67 11.13 -21.36
N TYR A 132 7.20 11.70 -20.27
CA TYR A 132 8.63 11.61 -19.95
C TYR A 132 9.06 10.18 -19.56
N SER A 133 8.26 9.48 -18.76
CA SER A 133 8.58 8.10 -18.37
C SER A 133 8.42 7.15 -19.55
N ASP A 134 7.43 7.37 -20.42
CA ASP A 134 7.23 6.56 -21.62
C ASP A 134 8.37 6.74 -22.63
N GLU A 135 8.81 7.97 -22.91
CA GLU A 135 9.97 8.22 -23.77
C GLU A 135 11.26 7.63 -23.19
N LEU A 136 11.45 7.76 -21.87
CA LEU A 136 12.58 7.13 -21.16
C LEU A 136 12.50 5.60 -21.24
N SER A 137 11.31 5.01 -21.22
CA SER A 137 11.12 3.56 -21.26
C SER A 137 11.68 2.94 -22.55
N ASP A 138 11.47 3.58 -23.70
CA ASP A 138 11.97 3.08 -24.99
C ASP A 138 13.51 3.17 -25.05
N GLU A 139 14.11 4.25 -24.54
CA GLU A 139 15.57 4.37 -24.44
C GLU A 139 16.17 3.36 -23.46
N ILE A 140 15.48 3.02 -22.36
CA ILE A 140 15.89 1.96 -21.43
C ILE A 140 15.90 0.60 -22.14
N TYR A 141 14.84 0.27 -22.89
CA TYR A 141 14.79 -0.98 -23.66
C TYR A 141 15.97 -1.07 -24.63
N GLU A 142 16.23 -0.01 -25.39
CA GLU A 142 17.36 0.03 -26.33
C GLU A 142 18.72 -0.06 -25.61
N PHE A 143 18.87 0.62 -24.47
CA PHE A 143 20.09 0.59 -23.68
C PHE A 143 20.38 -0.82 -23.18
N ILE A 144 19.39 -1.50 -22.62
CA ILE A 144 19.53 -2.87 -22.10
C ILE A 144 19.93 -3.81 -23.25
N ASP A 145 19.21 -3.78 -24.38
CA ASP A 145 19.47 -4.66 -25.53
C ASP A 145 20.88 -4.46 -26.12
N LYS A 146 21.36 -3.21 -26.19
CA LYS A 146 22.65 -2.88 -26.81
C LYS A 146 23.85 -3.05 -25.88
N ASN A 147 23.68 -2.84 -24.57
CA ASN A 147 24.81 -2.65 -23.65
C ASN A 147 24.91 -3.71 -22.55
N ILE A 148 23.84 -4.47 -22.28
CA ILE A 148 23.82 -5.43 -21.18
C ILE A 148 23.67 -6.84 -21.73
N ASP A 149 24.73 -7.66 -21.58
CA ASP A 149 24.68 -9.09 -21.90
C ASP A 149 23.91 -9.85 -20.82
N THR A 150 22.59 -9.71 -20.90
CA THR A 150 21.60 -10.29 -20.00
C THR A 150 21.79 -11.79 -19.86
N LYS A 151 22.08 -12.47 -20.97
CA LYS A 151 22.31 -13.92 -20.97
C LYS A 151 23.57 -14.27 -20.18
N ALA A 152 24.68 -13.57 -20.40
CA ALA A 152 25.91 -13.81 -19.67
C ALA A 152 25.74 -13.54 -18.16
N ILE A 153 24.98 -12.52 -17.76
CA ILE A 153 24.65 -12.27 -16.35
C ILE A 153 23.88 -13.46 -15.76
N MET A 154 22.79 -13.89 -16.42
CA MET A 154 21.98 -15.01 -15.95
C MET A 154 22.81 -16.31 -15.85
N GLU A 155 23.67 -16.58 -16.82
CA GLU A 155 24.59 -17.74 -16.80
C GLU A 155 25.62 -17.64 -15.66
N LYS A 156 26.21 -16.46 -15.43
CA LYS A 156 27.19 -16.22 -14.36
C LYS A 156 26.59 -16.45 -12.98
N TYR A 157 25.41 -15.91 -12.73
CA TYR A 157 24.72 -16.01 -11.44
C TYR A 157 23.87 -17.28 -11.31
N GLN A 158 23.80 -18.11 -12.37
CA GLN A 158 23.04 -19.36 -12.41
C GLN A 158 21.54 -19.15 -12.13
N VAL A 159 20.99 -18.03 -12.58
CA VAL A 159 19.59 -17.66 -12.40
C VAL A 159 18.82 -17.79 -13.71
N ASN A 160 17.49 -17.96 -13.61
CA ASN A 160 16.59 -17.92 -14.76
C ASN A 160 15.60 -16.74 -14.69
N SER A 161 15.80 -15.82 -13.73
CA SER A 161 14.97 -14.66 -13.43
C SER A 161 15.86 -13.40 -13.32
N ILE A 162 15.48 -12.34 -14.03
CA ILE A 162 16.19 -11.06 -14.05
C ILE A 162 15.24 -9.87 -14.24
N GLY A 163 15.43 -8.82 -13.45
CA GLY A 163 14.76 -7.53 -13.60
C GLY A 163 15.76 -6.38 -13.53
N TYR A 164 15.34 -5.18 -13.92
CA TYR A 164 16.20 -3.99 -13.92
C TYR A 164 15.59 -2.89 -13.06
N MET A 165 16.41 -2.26 -12.23
CA MET A 165 16.08 -1.12 -11.41
C MET A 165 16.76 0.11 -12.00
N VAL A 166 15.97 1.03 -12.54
CA VAL A 166 16.46 2.23 -13.19
C VAL A 166 16.29 3.40 -12.24
N PHE A 167 17.40 4.06 -11.89
CA PHE A 167 17.43 5.16 -10.95
C PHE A 167 17.60 6.49 -11.65
N VAL A 168 16.75 7.46 -11.33
CA VAL A 168 16.78 8.81 -11.90
C VAL A 168 16.99 9.83 -10.80
N ASP A 169 18.07 10.62 -10.88
CA ASP A 169 18.29 11.77 -9.99
C ASP A 169 17.42 12.95 -10.42
N ASP A 170 16.15 12.83 -10.06
CA ASP A 170 15.13 13.84 -10.27
C ASP A 170 13.98 13.62 -9.25
N SER A 171 12.99 14.50 -9.29
CA SER A 171 11.76 14.42 -8.50
C SER A 171 10.57 13.95 -9.33
N THR A 172 9.66 13.19 -8.70
CA THR A 172 8.42 12.69 -9.32
C THR A 172 7.22 12.72 -8.37
N ASP A 173 6.01 12.63 -8.90
CA ASP A 173 4.81 12.30 -8.11
C ASP A 173 4.58 10.78 -8.02
N LYS A 174 5.20 10.00 -8.92
CA LYS A 174 5.01 8.56 -9.03
C LYS A 174 6.27 7.85 -9.59
N CYS A 175 6.64 6.72 -8.99
CA CYS A 175 7.54 5.75 -9.59
C CYS A 175 6.74 4.75 -10.45
N VAL A 176 7.37 4.15 -11.43
CA VAL A 176 6.65 3.32 -12.42
C VAL A 176 7.37 2.01 -12.67
N ALA A 177 6.61 0.96 -12.93
CA ALA A 177 7.12 -0.32 -13.39
C ALA A 177 6.59 -0.65 -14.79
N TYR A 178 7.43 -1.30 -15.58
CA TYR A 178 7.13 -1.86 -16.89
C TYR A 178 7.19 -3.40 -16.77
N PRO A 179 6.15 -4.03 -16.21
CA PRO A 179 6.10 -5.49 -16.07
C PRO A 179 5.68 -6.13 -17.39
N PHE A 180 5.78 -7.46 -17.45
CA PHE A 180 5.36 -8.23 -18.60
C PHE A 180 3.84 -8.39 -18.67
N TYR A 181 3.31 -8.08 -19.86
CA TYR A 181 1.91 -8.28 -20.20
C TYR A 181 1.80 -9.44 -21.20
N GLU A 182 0.94 -10.42 -20.94
CA GLU A 182 0.71 -11.55 -21.86
C GLU A 182 0.24 -11.04 -23.24
N THR A 183 -0.47 -9.91 -23.27
CA THR A 183 -1.02 -9.31 -24.49
C THR A 183 -0.10 -8.29 -25.15
N SER A 184 1.00 -7.88 -24.49
CA SER A 184 1.98 -7.03 -25.15
C SER A 184 2.68 -7.83 -26.23
N TRP A 185 2.97 -7.15 -27.34
CA TRP A 185 3.55 -7.78 -28.51
C TRP A 185 4.91 -8.34 -28.10
N LYS A 186 5.22 -9.55 -28.58
CA LYS A 186 6.29 -10.50 -28.16
C LYS A 186 7.73 -9.96 -28.10
N ASP A 187 7.92 -8.66 -28.16
CA ASP A 187 9.19 -7.95 -28.31
C ASP A 187 9.60 -7.20 -27.01
N LYS A 188 8.69 -7.00 -26.03
CA LYS A 188 9.01 -6.36 -24.72
C LYS A 188 8.95 -7.36 -23.56
N TYR A 189 9.91 -8.28 -23.53
CA TYR A 189 10.06 -9.33 -22.48
C TYR A 189 10.79 -8.83 -21.23
N THR A 190 11.63 -7.81 -21.40
CA THR A 190 12.47 -7.22 -20.36
C THR A 190 11.63 -6.41 -19.38
N GLU A 191 11.69 -6.75 -18.10
CA GLU A 191 10.93 -6.08 -17.05
C GLU A 191 11.83 -5.15 -16.25
N PHE A 192 11.40 -3.90 -16.06
CA PHE A 192 12.15 -2.93 -15.28
C PHE A 192 11.23 -1.96 -14.53
N CYS A 193 11.77 -1.33 -13.49
CA CYS A 193 11.11 -0.22 -12.82
C CYS A 193 11.99 1.04 -12.84
N ILE A 194 11.34 2.20 -12.85
CA ILE A 194 11.96 3.51 -12.79
C ILE A 194 11.66 4.10 -11.41
N ILE A 195 12.72 4.28 -10.63
CA ILE A 195 12.67 4.82 -9.28
C ILE A 195 13.40 6.17 -9.27
N TYR A 196 12.66 7.20 -8.92
CA TYR A 196 13.21 8.54 -8.79
C TYR A 196 13.84 8.71 -7.41
N LEU A 197 14.85 9.57 -7.32
CA LEU A 197 15.51 9.83 -6.05
C LEU A 197 14.61 10.56 -5.06
N ARG A 198 13.70 11.42 -5.56
CA ARG A 198 12.87 12.31 -4.72
C ARG A 198 11.41 12.33 -5.17
N TRP A 199 10.53 12.62 -4.22
CA TRP A 199 9.17 13.04 -4.51
C TRP A 199 9.15 14.52 -4.94
N SER A 200 8.12 14.96 -5.67
CA SER A 200 7.95 16.38 -6.07
C SER A 200 7.89 17.32 -4.85
N LYS A 201 7.57 16.79 -3.67
CA LYS A 201 7.55 17.52 -2.40
C LYS A 201 8.96 17.70 -1.78
N GLY A 202 9.99 17.08 -2.36
CA GLY A 202 11.40 17.22 -1.97
C GLY A 202 11.95 16.08 -1.11
N ASP A 203 11.10 15.25 -0.51
CA ASP A 203 11.52 14.10 0.30
C ASP A 203 12.14 13.00 -0.56
N THR A 204 13.11 12.28 -0.03
CA THR A 204 13.73 11.13 -0.71
C THR A 204 12.74 9.96 -0.77
N VAL A 205 12.69 9.27 -1.91
CA VAL A 205 11.87 8.06 -2.05
C VAL A 205 12.36 6.97 -1.08
N GLU A 206 11.41 6.35 -0.38
CA GLU A 206 11.68 5.40 0.70
C GLU A 206 11.79 3.95 0.19
N ALA A 207 12.50 3.09 0.94
CA ALA A 207 12.73 1.67 0.59
C ALA A 207 11.44 0.85 0.36
N SER A 208 10.32 1.24 0.96
CA SER A 208 9.02 0.60 0.69
C SER A 208 8.56 0.79 -0.75
N THR A 209 8.84 1.95 -1.36
CA THR A 209 8.56 2.20 -2.77
C THR A 209 9.43 1.32 -3.64
N TYR A 210 10.69 1.11 -3.26
CA TYR A 210 11.58 0.18 -3.98
C TYR A 210 10.99 -1.24 -3.94
N ALA A 211 10.55 -1.72 -2.78
CA ALA A 211 9.90 -3.02 -2.65
C ALA A 211 8.58 -3.12 -3.45
N HIS A 212 7.78 -2.05 -3.47
CA HIS A 212 6.54 -1.96 -4.26
C HIS A 212 6.81 -2.06 -5.76
N GLU A 213 7.75 -1.27 -6.27
CA GLU A 213 8.10 -1.29 -7.69
C GLU A 213 8.78 -2.61 -8.11
N ILE A 214 9.61 -3.21 -7.25
CA ILE A 214 10.19 -4.54 -7.49
C ILE A 214 9.06 -5.58 -7.61
N LEU A 215 8.06 -5.55 -6.72
CA LEU A 215 6.94 -6.50 -6.75
C LEU A 215 6.15 -6.46 -8.05
N HIS A 216 6.02 -5.29 -8.68
CA HIS A 216 5.39 -5.19 -10.00
C HIS A 216 6.10 -6.03 -11.06
N LEU A 217 7.44 -6.09 -11.03
CA LEU A 217 8.21 -6.92 -11.96
C LEU A 217 7.84 -8.40 -11.84
N PHE A 218 7.36 -8.83 -10.68
CA PHE A 218 6.91 -10.21 -10.44
C PHE A 218 5.38 -10.34 -10.50
N GLY A 219 4.69 -9.40 -11.17
CA GLY A 219 3.26 -9.46 -11.45
C GLY A 219 2.34 -8.95 -10.34
N ALA A 220 2.87 -8.32 -9.28
CA ALA A 220 2.01 -7.69 -8.27
C ALA A 220 1.20 -6.55 -8.89
N ARG A 221 -0.05 -6.39 -8.45
CA ARG A 221 -0.98 -5.41 -9.04
C ARG A 221 -1.27 -4.31 -8.04
N ASP A 222 -1.32 -3.08 -8.53
CA ASP A 222 -1.78 -1.95 -7.75
C ASP A 222 -3.23 -2.17 -7.31
N LEU A 223 -3.48 -2.00 -6.01
CA LEU A 223 -4.79 -2.24 -5.41
C LEU A 223 -5.58 -0.94 -5.16
N TYR A 224 -4.99 0.21 -5.49
CA TYR A 224 -5.54 1.54 -5.20
C TYR A 224 -6.16 2.27 -6.41
N HIS A 225 -6.14 1.66 -7.60
CA HIS A 225 -6.75 2.21 -8.81
C HIS A 225 -7.38 1.11 -9.67
N THR A 226 -8.30 1.47 -10.55
CA THR A 226 -8.98 0.52 -11.44
C THR A 226 -8.18 0.28 -12.71
N SER A 227 -8.15 -0.96 -13.22
CA SER A 227 -7.45 -1.28 -14.46
C SER A 227 -8.12 -2.45 -15.19
N ASP A 228 -8.50 -2.20 -16.44
CA ASP A 228 -9.08 -3.21 -17.33
C ASP A 228 -8.10 -4.37 -17.59
N TYR A 229 -6.80 -4.08 -17.63
CA TYR A 229 -5.75 -5.08 -17.83
C TYR A 229 -5.58 -6.04 -16.66
N THR A 230 -6.01 -5.63 -15.48
CA THR A 230 -5.87 -6.41 -14.25
C THR A 230 -7.21 -6.94 -13.74
N GLY A 231 -8.32 -6.57 -14.38
CA GLY A 231 -9.68 -6.85 -13.90
C GLY A 231 -9.97 -6.28 -12.51
N ILE A 232 -9.16 -5.30 -12.05
CA ILE A 232 -9.33 -4.60 -10.79
C ILE A 232 -10.32 -3.47 -11.02
N TYR A 233 -11.53 -3.64 -10.49
CA TYR A 233 -12.61 -2.67 -10.61
C TYR A 233 -12.90 -1.97 -9.28
N LYS A 234 -13.72 -0.92 -9.34
CA LYS A 234 -13.96 0.00 -8.23
C LYS A 234 -14.43 -0.70 -6.95
N ASP A 235 -15.29 -1.69 -7.07
CA ASP A 235 -15.81 -2.47 -5.95
C ASP A 235 -14.73 -3.35 -5.30
N PHE A 236 -13.79 -3.88 -6.10
CA PHE A 236 -12.62 -4.58 -5.60
C PHE A 236 -11.63 -3.63 -4.92
N VAL A 237 -11.37 -2.43 -5.49
CA VAL A 237 -10.51 -1.41 -4.85
C VAL A 237 -11.04 -1.06 -3.46
N LEU A 238 -12.33 -0.74 -3.34
CA LEU A 238 -12.96 -0.41 -2.05
C LEU A 238 -12.89 -1.57 -1.05
N TYR A 239 -13.02 -2.81 -1.55
CA TYR A 239 -12.87 -4.00 -0.74
C TYR A 239 -11.43 -4.21 -0.27
N ALA A 240 -10.45 -4.04 -1.16
CA ALA A 240 -9.03 -4.14 -0.86
C ALA A 240 -8.62 -3.09 0.19
N GLU A 241 -9.01 -1.82 0.01
CA GLU A 241 -8.77 -0.74 0.98
C GLU A 241 -9.31 -1.09 2.37
N LYS A 242 -10.50 -1.70 2.44
CA LYS A 242 -11.16 -2.04 3.71
C LYS A 242 -10.53 -3.25 4.41
N GLU A 243 -10.32 -4.34 3.69
CA GLU A 243 -9.92 -5.63 4.27
C GLU A 243 -8.40 -5.82 4.32
N TYR A 244 -7.67 -5.15 3.42
CA TYR A 244 -6.23 -5.30 3.25
C TYR A 244 -5.47 -3.98 3.40
N GLY A 245 -6.02 -2.97 4.09
CA GLY A 245 -5.47 -1.59 4.15
C GLY A 245 -4.01 -1.41 4.64
N ASN A 246 -3.29 -2.48 4.97
CA ASN A 246 -1.86 -2.52 5.25
C ASN A 246 -1.01 -3.19 4.13
N ASP A 247 -1.61 -3.58 3.01
CA ASP A 247 -0.91 -4.20 1.88
C ASP A 247 0.02 -3.19 1.21
N ILE A 248 1.23 -3.63 0.90
CA ILE A 248 2.24 -2.82 0.20
C ILE A 248 1.75 -2.29 -1.17
N MET A 249 0.83 -3.00 -1.84
CA MET A 249 0.28 -2.62 -3.14
C MET A 249 -0.94 -1.67 -3.05
N LEU A 250 -1.39 -1.29 -1.84
CA LEU A 250 -2.47 -0.32 -1.63
C LEU A 250 -2.00 1.13 -1.45
N GLY A 251 -0.69 1.37 -1.48
CA GLY A 251 -0.06 2.60 -1.02
C GLY A 251 -0.79 3.89 -1.43
N SER A 252 -1.45 4.55 -0.47
CA SER A 252 -1.71 5.97 -0.56
C SER A 252 -0.39 6.70 -0.23
N PHE A 253 0.39 6.98 -1.28
CA PHE A 253 1.65 7.73 -1.26
C PHE A 253 1.54 9.18 -0.70
N ALA A 254 0.40 9.57 -0.12
CA ALA A 254 0.12 10.92 0.34
C ALA A 254 -0.07 11.07 1.87
N ASP A 255 -0.57 10.05 2.58
CA ASP A 255 -0.99 10.21 3.99
C ASP A 255 -0.45 9.15 4.96
N LYS A 256 0.13 8.06 4.46
CA LYS A 256 0.91 7.11 5.27
C LYS A 256 2.36 7.24 4.83
N ALA A 257 3.13 8.09 5.50
CA ALA A 257 4.58 8.14 5.32
C ALA A 257 5.11 6.72 5.54
N LEU A 258 5.46 6.04 4.46
CA LEU A 258 6.07 4.73 4.56
C LEU A 258 7.48 4.97 5.08
N SER A 259 7.73 4.48 6.29
CA SER A 259 9.03 4.66 6.92
C SER A 259 10.10 3.89 6.15
N ARG A 260 11.36 4.33 6.27
CA ARG A 260 12.55 3.53 5.92
C ARG A 260 12.59 2.14 6.58
N ASN A 261 11.67 1.82 7.50
CA ASN A 261 11.59 0.57 8.26
C ASN A 261 10.46 -0.38 7.80
N ILE A 262 9.97 -0.26 6.55
CA ILE A 262 8.90 -1.06 5.90
C ILE A 262 7.91 -1.74 6.90
N ASN A 263 6.82 -1.03 7.23
CA ASN A 263 5.79 -1.44 8.18
C ASN A 263 4.45 -1.79 7.48
N VAL A 264 4.55 -2.44 6.32
CA VAL A 264 3.44 -2.89 5.48
C VAL A 264 3.62 -4.38 5.19
N ASP A 265 2.55 -5.06 4.78
CA ASP A 265 2.56 -6.51 4.57
C ASP A 265 2.46 -6.88 3.08
N ILE A 266 3.01 -8.03 2.70
CA ILE A 266 2.52 -8.75 1.51
C ILE A 266 1.32 -9.57 1.94
N THR A 267 0.10 -9.09 1.69
CA THR A 267 -1.09 -9.84 2.06
C THR A 267 -1.34 -10.99 1.09
N LYS A 268 -2.32 -11.84 1.41
CA LYS A 268 -2.69 -12.96 0.54
C LYS A 268 -3.13 -12.53 -0.87
N LEU A 269 -3.60 -11.27 -1.05
CA LEU A 269 -3.92 -10.72 -2.37
C LEU A 269 -2.65 -10.60 -3.21
N THR A 270 -1.66 -9.86 -2.72
CA THR A 270 -0.38 -9.66 -3.41
C THR A 270 0.35 -11.00 -3.58
N ALA A 271 0.35 -11.85 -2.55
CA ALA A 271 0.90 -13.20 -2.63
C ALA A 271 0.23 -14.07 -3.72
N TYR A 272 -1.07 -13.91 -3.98
CA TYR A 272 -1.73 -14.59 -5.09
C TYR A 272 -1.25 -14.08 -6.44
N PHE A 273 -1.17 -12.77 -6.64
CA PHE A 273 -0.76 -12.19 -7.92
C PHE A 273 0.67 -12.58 -8.32
N ILE A 274 1.60 -12.60 -7.35
CA ILE A 274 3.00 -12.98 -7.59
C ILE A 274 3.24 -14.51 -7.60
N GLY A 275 2.20 -15.34 -7.47
CA GLY A 275 2.32 -16.80 -7.54
C GLY A 275 2.78 -17.50 -6.26
N TRP A 276 2.70 -16.82 -5.11
CA TRP A 276 2.96 -17.48 -3.82
C TRP A 276 1.78 -18.29 -3.30
N ARG A 277 0.58 -17.98 -3.79
CA ARG A 277 -0.63 -18.76 -3.52
C ARG A 277 -1.36 -19.04 -4.82
N ASP A 278 -1.83 -20.27 -4.97
CA ASP A 278 -2.59 -20.67 -6.16
C ASP A 278 -4.06 -20.21 -6.08
N TYR A 279 -4.55 -19.92 -4.87
CA TYR A 279 -5.95 -19.59 -4.63
C TYR A 279 -6.17 -18.67 -3.42
N ILE A 280 -7.17 -17.81 -3.55
CA ILE A 280 -7.71 -16.95 -2.51
C ILE A 280 -9.24 -16.93 -2.60
N THR A 281 -9.92 -16.84 -1.46
CA THR A 281 -11.39 -16.83 -1.38
C THR A 281 -12.04 -15.64 -2.09
N GLU A 282 -11.28 -14.56 -2.30
CA GLU A 282 -11.70 -13.36 -3.00
C GLU A 282 -12.06 -13.64 -4.46
N LEU A 283 -11.49 -14.68 -5.08
CA LEU A 283 -11.80 -15.07 -6.46
C LEU A 283 -13.25 -15.49 -6.64
N ASP A 284 -13.90 -16.02 -5.59
CA ASP A 284 -15.32 -16.41 -5.66
C ASP A 284 -16.23 -15.18 -5.77
N LYS A 285 -15.80 -14.05 -5.18
CA LYS A 285 -16.55 -12.80 -5.17
C LYS A 285 -16.14 -11.87 -6.32
N TYR A 286 -14.86 -11.90 -6.69
CA TYR A 286 -14.25 -11.05 -7.70
C TYR A 286 -13.53 -11.90 -8.74
N PRO A 287 -14.26 -12.67 -9.57
CA PRO A 287 -13.64 -13.54 -10.57
C PRO A 287 -12.81 -12.75 -11.59
N SER A 288 -13.10 -11.45 -11.77
CA SER A 288 -12.35 -10.57 -12.66
C SER A 288 -10.89 -10.41 -12.30
N ILE A 289 -10.47 -10.57 -11.05
CA ILE A 289 -9.05 -10.44 -10.67
C ILE A 289 -8.26 -11.72 -10.97
N LYS A 290 -8.92 -12.80 -11.37
CA LYS A 290 -8.27 -14.09 -11.62
C LYS A 290 -7.25 -13.93 -12.75
N SER A 291 -5.99 -14.22 -12.47
CA SER A 291 -4.96 -14.22 -13.49
C SER A 291 -5.00 -15.51 -14.31
N ARG A 292 -4.74 -15.41 -15.62
CA ARG A 292 -4.51 -16.60 -16.46
C ARG A 292 -3.21 -17.30 -16.06
N TYR A 293 -2.18 -16.51 -15.79
CA TYR A 293 -0.88 -16.96 -15.30
C TYR A 293 -0.47 -16.12 -14.09
N PRO A 294 0.01 -16.73 -12.99
CA PRO A 294 0.60 -15.97 -11.89
C PRO A 294 1.89 -15.27 -12.37
N ALA A 295 2.27 -14.20 -11.67
CA ALA A 295 3.43 -13.36 -12.02
C ALA A 295 3.38 -12.75 -13.43
N THR A 296 2.18 -12.45 -13.93
CA THR A 296 1.97 -11.86 -15.26
C THR A 296 0.72 -11.00 -15.28
N PHE A 297 0.77 -9.92 -16.05
CA PHE A 297 -0.40 -9.12 -16.37
C PHE A 297 -1.10 -9.70 -17.60
N SER A 298 -2.24 -10.36 -17.41
CA SER A 298 -3.03 -10.94 -18.52
C SER A 298 -4.40 -10.29 -18.56
N LEU A 299 -4.90 -9.98 -19.76
CA LEU A 299 -6.30 -9.56 -19.94
C LEU A 299 -7.22 -10.62 -19.32
N THR A 300 -8.14 -10.17 -18.48
CA THR A 300 -9.20 -11.03 -17.95
C THR A 300 -10.34 -11.07 -18.95
N GLU A 301 -10.73 -12.25 -19.42
CA GLU A 301 -11.91 -12.41 -20.28
C GLU A 301 -13.19 -12.10 -19.49
N HIS A 302 -13.59 -10.83 -19.39
CA HIS A 302 -14.92 -10.44 -18.92
C HIS A 302 -15.51 -9.29 -19.75
N SER A 303 -16.83 -9.37 -19.95
CA SER A 303 -17.61 -8.54 -20.88
C SER A 303 -17.65 -7.07 -20.46
N LYS A 304 -17.40 -6.20 -21.44
CA LYS A 304 -17.36 -4.72 -21.42
C LYS A 304 -18.56 -3.97 -20.82
N ASP A 305 -19.56 -4.64 -20.27
CA ASP A 305 -20.91 -4.07 -20.19
C ASP A 305 -21.26 -3.30 -18.91
N ASP A 306 -20.36 -3.11 -17.92
CA ASP A 306 -20.71 -2.41 -16.67
C ASP A 306 -19.60 -1.50 -16.10
N TYR A 307 -19.11 -0.46 -16.80
CA TYR A 307 -18.10 0.42 -16.17
C TYR A 307 -18.25 1.93 -16.44
N GLU A 308 -18.32 2.69 -15.33
CA GLU A 308 -18.04 4.13 -15.27
C GLU A 308 -16.61 4.36 -14.73
N GLU A 309 -15.87 5.21 -15.44
CA GLU A 309 -14.50 5.63 -15.16
C GLU A 309 -14.41 6.38 -13.81
N PHE A 310 -13.63 5.86 -12.85
CA PHE A 310 -13.39 6.51 -11.56
C PHE A 310 -12.00 7.15 -11.55
N SER A 311 -11.94 8.47 -11.78
CA SER A 311 -10.69 9.23 -11.76
C SER A 311 -10.28 9.64 -10.34
N LEU A 312 -8.97 9.87 -10.13
CA LEU A 312 -8.37 10.39 -8.89
C LEU A 312 -8.99 11.72 -8.41
N VAL A 313 -9.72 12.43 -9.28
CA VAL A 313 -10.44 13.66 -8.93
C VAL A 313 -11.52 13.40 -7.87
N ASP A 314 -12.16 12.23 -7.91
CA ASP A 314 -13.26 11.84 -7.02
C ASP A 314 -12.78 11.53 -5.58
N ARG A 315 -11.48 11.27 -5.38
CA ARG A 315 -10.82 11.20 -4.04
C ARG A 315 -10.71 12.58 -3.38
N SER A 316 -10.42 13.63 -4.15
CA SER A 316 -10.18 14.98 -3.61
C SER A 316 -11.45 15.63 -3.06
N GLU A 317 -12.60 15.41 -3.71
CA GLU A 317 -13.87 15.98 -3.30
C GLU A 317 -14.43 15.32 -2.05
N LYS A 318 -14.37 13.98 -1.95
CA LYS A 318 -14.87 13.27 -0.76
C LYS A 318 -14.04 13.52 0.49
N HIS A 319 -12.71 13.57 0.38
CA HIS A 319 -11.87 13.97 1.51
C HIS A 319 -12.09 15.43 1.92
N SER A 320 -12.26 16.34 0.95
CA SER A 320 -12.56 17.76 1.20
C SER A 320 -13.89 17.95 1.95
N VAL A 321 -14.94 17.22 1.57
CA VAL A 321 -16.24 17.28 2.25
C VAL A 321 -16.16 16.69 3.66
N PHE A 322 -15.47 15.55 3.83
CA PHE A 322 -15.31 14.92 5.14
C PHE A 322 -14.48 15.76 6.11
N LEU A 323 -13.37 16.37 5.66
CA LEU A 323 -12.61 17.31 6.48
C LEU A 323 -13.40 18.58 6.79
N LYS A 324 -14.18 19.14 5.86
CA LYS A 324 -15.04 20.30 6.13
C LYS A 324 -16.10 20.01 7.19
N ILE A 325 -16.70 18.81 7.16
CA ILE A 325 -17.65 18.37 8.19
C ILE A 325 -16.93 18.18 9.54
N LEU A 326 -15.76 17.55 9.54
CA LEU A 326 -14.99 17.30 10.76
C LEU A 326 -14.48 18.61 11.40
N TYR A 327 -13.97 19.56 10.61
CA TYR A 327 -13.59 20.89 11.09
C TYR A 327 -14.80 21.69 11.56
N GLY A 328 -15.95 21.58 10.89
CA GLY A 328 -17.20 22.19 11.34
C GLY A 328 -17.64 21.66 12.71
N VAL A 329 -17.59 20.34 12.91
CA VAL A 329 -17.94 19.70 14.18
C VAL A 329 -16.94 20.08 15.28
N ILE A 330 -15.63 20.05 15.01
CA ILE A 330 -14.59 20.44 15.99
C ILE A 330 -14.71 21.93 16.36
N ALA A 331 -15.01 22.81 15.41
CA ALA A 331 -15.23 24.23 15.68
C ALA A 331 -16.45 24.46 16.58
N ILE A 332 -17.54 23.72 16.37
CA ILE A 332 -18.74 23.79 17.23
C ILE A 332 -18.42 23.32 18.66
N PHE A 333 -17.70 22.20 18.82
CA PHE A 333 -17.28 21.72 20.15
C PHE A 333 -16.27 22.65 20.83
N GLY A 334 -15.36 23.26 20.07
CA GLY A 334 -14.41 24.25 20.57
C GLY A 334 -15.09 25.52 21.07
N ILE A 335 -16.05 26.06 20.29
CA ILE A 335 -16.87 27.19 20.69
C ILE A 335 -17.72 26.85 21.93
N TYR A 336 -18.29 25.66 22.00
CA TYR A 336 -19.05 25.22 23.17
C TYR A 336 -18.18 25.14 24.43
N ARG A 337 -16.95 24.60 24.33
CA ARG A 337 -15.99 24.60 25.46
C ARG A 337 -15.59 26.01 25.89
N ILE A 338 -15.37 26.92 24.96
CA ILE A 338 -15.05 28.32 25.27
C ILE A 338 -16.23 29.00 25.99
N ILE A 339 -17.47 28.77 25.54
CA ILE A 339 -18.67 29.31 26.19
C ILE A 339 -18.81 28.75 27.62
N VAL A 340 -18.56 27.45 27.84
CA VAL A 340 -18.58 26.84 29.17
C VAL A 340 -17.50 27.43 30.08
N ILE A 341 -16.27 27.59 29.58
CA ILE A 341 -15.16 28.19 30.32
C ILE A 341 -15.46 29.65 30.68
N ILE A 342 -16.01 30.43 29.74
CA ILE A 342 -16.41 31.82 30.00
C ILE A 342 -17.53 31.88 31.05
N LYS A 343 -18.53 30.99 30.98
CA LYS A 343 -19.59 30.92 32.00
C LYS A 343 -19.04 30.56 33.38
N GLN A 344 -18.10 29.62 33.46
CA GLN A 344 -17.44 29.23 34.70
C GLN A 344 -16.57 30.36 35.26
N ASP A 345 -15.80 31.06 34.42
CA ASP A 345 -14.96 32.19 34.83
C ASP A 345 -15.80 33.37 35.32
N VAL A 346 -16.92 33.69 34.66
CA VAL A 346 -17.86 34.73 35.12
C VAL A 346 -18.50 34.34 36.46
N ALA A 347 -18.88 33.08 36.65
CA ALA A 347 -19.41 32.59 37.94
C ALA A 347 -18.34 32.68 39.05
N TYR A 348 -17.10 32.30 38.74
CA TYR A 348 -15.98 32.36 39.67
C TYR A 348 -15.62 33.80 40.07
N ARG A 349 -15.61 34.75 39.13
CA ARG A 349 -15.39 36.17 39.43
C ARG A 349 -16.50 36.77 40.28
N LYS A 350 -17.76 36.39 40.04
CA LYS A 350 -18.89 36.79 40.91
C LYS A 350 -18.74 36.24 42.32
N TYR A 351 -18.29 34.99 42.47
CA TYR A 351 -18.01 34.38 43.77
C TYR A 351 -16.88 35.12 44.52
N GLN A 352 -15.77 35.42 43.84
CA GLN A 352 -14.66 36.20 44.39
C GLN A 352 -15.09 37.61 44.82
N ALA A 353 -15.91 38.30 44.02
CA ALA A 353 -16.43 39.62 44.39
C ALA A 353 -17.32 39.58 45.64
N LYS A 354 -18.12 38.51 45.83
CA LYS A 354 -18.92 38.30 47.04
C LYS A 354 -18.04 38.05 48.28
N GLN A 355 -16.97 37.28 48.14
CA GLN A 355 -15.98 37.03 49.20
C GLN A 355 -15.30 38.34 49.64
N VAL A 356 -14.84 39.16 48.70
CA VAL A 356 -14.19 40.45 48.98
C VAL A 356 -15.15 41.43 49.67
N ASN A 357 -16.42 41.49 49.23
CA ASN A 357 -17.43 42.31 49.90
C ASN A 357 -17.77 41.82 51.31
N ALA A 358 -17.81 40.50 51.55
CA ALA A 358 -18.02 39.93 52.88
C ALA A 358 -16.85 40.26 53.82
N ILE A 359 -15.61 40.18 53.33
CA ILE A 359 -14.40 40.54 54.09
C ILE A 359 -14.38 42.05 54.42
N ASN A 360 -14.74 42.92 53.46
CA ASN A 360 -14.82 44.36 53.69
C ASN A 360 -15.93 44.74 54.68
N ASN A 361 -17.08 44.05 54.64
CA ASN A 361 -18.18 44.27 55.59
C ASN A 361 -17.83 43.79 57.01
N TYR A 362 -17.06 42.70 57.14
CA TYR A 362 -16.52 42.25 58.43
C TYR A 362 -15.54 43.25 59.03
N ASN A 363 -14.63 43.80 58.21
CA ASN A 363 -13.65 44.80 58.66
C ASN A 363 -14.29 46.16 59.02
N ASN A 364 -15.49 46.45 58.52
CA ASN A 364 -16.26 47.65 58.84
C ASN A 364 -17.22 47.47 60.04
N GLY A 365 -17.10 46.38 60.80
CA GLY A 365 -17.79 46.22 62.09
C GLY A 365 -19.23 45.71 62.03
N ILE A 366 -19.67 45.12 60.91
CA ILE A 366 -20.98 44.44 60.83
C ILE A 366 -20.85 43.06 61.49
N SER A 367 -21.73 42.76 62.46
CA SER A 367 -21.62 41.53 63.27
C SER A 367 -21.89 40.26 62.43
N LEU A 368 -21.20 39.16 62.76
CA LEU A 368 -21.31 37.86 62.07
C LEU A 368 -22.77 37.33 62.00
N ASN A 369 -23.62 37.74 62.96
CA ASN A 369 -25.03 37.33 63.03
C ASN A 369 -25.91 38.04 61.98
N ASP A 370 -25.52 39.23 61.51
CA ASP A 370 -26.24 39.95 60.45
C ASP A 370 -25.86 39.42 59.05
N MET A 371 -24.62 38.95 58.89
CA MET A 371 -24.15 38.34 57.63
C MET A 371 -24.81 36.99 57.32
N ASN A 372 -25.09 36.16 58.33
CA ASN A 372 -25.78 34.88 58.13
C ASN A 372 -27.25 35.04 57.71
N ARG A 373 -27.88 36.18 58.00
CA ARG A 373 -29.26 36.48 57.58
C ARG A 373 -29.36 36.84 56.09
N PHE A 374 -28.33 37.51 55.55
CA PHE A 374 -28.24 37.83 54.12
C PHE A 374 -27.90 36.60 53.25
N TYR A 375 -27.04 35.69 53.75
CA TYR A 375 -26.65 34.50 52.99
C TYR A 375 -27.75 33.42 52.90
N MET A 376 -28.65 33.33 53.88
CA MET A 376 -29.70 32.30 53.90
C MET A 376 -31.00 32.68 53.17
N GLN A 377 -31.22 33.96 52.83
CA GLN A 377 -32.41 34.38 52.06
C GLN A 377 -32.26 34.21 50.54
N ASP A 378 -31.03 34.26 50.00
CA ASP A 378 -30.79 34.16 48.55
C ASP A 378 -30.52 32.72 48.07
N ILE A 379 -30.08 31.81 48.94
CA ILE A 379 -29.83 30.41 48.56
C ILE A 379 -31.16 29.65 48.37
N SER A 380 -32.28 30.10 48.97
CA SER A 380 -33.60 29.49 48.74
C SER A 380 -34.26 29.88 47.41
N PHE A 381 -33.71 30.83 46.63
CA PHE A 381 -34.31 31.26 45.36
C PHE A 381 -33.73 30.53 44.13
N ASP A 382 -32.50 30.02 44.20
CA ASP A 382 -31.85 29.38 43.05
C ASP A 382 -32.04 27.85 42.99
N ALA A 383 -32.31 27.19 44.11
CA ALA A 383 -32.52 25.74 44.14
C ALA A 383 -33.90 25.29 43.59
N SER A 384 -34.86 26.20 43.40
CA SER A 384 -36.21 25.87 42.88
C SER A 384 -36.34 25.97 41.36
N ASN A 385 -35.34 26.51 40.65
CA ASN A 385 -35.40 26.68 39.19
C ASN A 385 -34.60 25.65 38.38
N GLU A 386 -33.82 24.77 39.01
CA GLU A 386 -33.08 23.71 38.30
C GLU A 386 -33.81 22.35 38.21
N ILE A 387 -35.04 22.23 38.73
CA ILE A 387 -35.84 20.97 38.68
C ILE A 387 -37.02 21.06 37.67
N LYS A 388 -36.99 21.96 36.68
CA LYS A 388 -38.09 22.05 35.69
C LYS A 388 -37.76 21.83 34.21
N ASP A 389 -36.51 21.63 33.81
CA ASP A 389 -36.15 21.39 32.40
C ASP A 389 -35.44 20.05 32.17
N LYS A 390 -35.92 19.00 32.84
CA LYS A 390 -35.67 17.61 32.42
C LYS A 390 -37.00 16.88 32.31
N ASP A 391 -37.77 17.26 31.29
CA ASP A 391 -38.77 16.43 30.62
C ASP A 391 -39.31 17.22 29.40
N ASN A 392 -38.61 17.11 28.27
CA ASN A 392 -39.15 17.17 26.90
C ASN A 392 -38.07 16.80 25.88
#